data_AF-A0A261Y7E6-F1
#
_entry.id   AF-A0A261Y7E6-F1
#
_cell.length_a   1.000
_cell.length_b   1.000
_cell.length_c   1.000
_cell.angle_alpha   90.00
_cell.angle_beta   90.00
_cell.angle_gamma   90.00
#
_symmetry.space_group_name_H-M   'P 1'
#
loop_
_entity.id
_entity.type
_entity.pdbx_description
1 polymer ?
#
loop_
_entity_poly.entity_id
_entity_poly.type
_entity_poly.pdbx_seq_one_letter_code
_entity_poly.pdbx_strand_id
1 'polypeptide(L)'
;MFFSSSRSGTLKSAGYEAGRFQEIDIATGNLLFDWNCLDNVHLNESYIQINTTNGSGANPGSPYDYFHINMIDKDDSGNYLISGRHTNTVNWQVDANAQFQLQHDVRWMPNTNDTITIFDNGSTGFLNTKLSRGAIIQLHPTNMTATLVQEYPNPDQITSQSQGNIEILPNAMLLSTGTEGILYHARSSADQGTMSYRAFRSNWTGTALREIPAIYATTPSNSSISTVFMS
;
A
#
# COMPACT_ATOMS: atom_id res chain seq x y z
N MET A 1 16.06 -3.49 -3.96
CA MET A 1 15.80 -3.14 -2.56
C MET A 1 15.34 -4.42 -1.86
N PHE A 2 16.05 -4.84 -0.81
CA PHE A 2 15.66 -6.01 -0.02
C PHE A 2 14.85 -5.54 1.17
N PHE A 3 13.71 -6.20 1.42
CA PHE A 3 12.89 -5.98 2.59
C PHE A 3 13.21 -7.08 3.60
N SER A 4 13.61 -6.70 4.81
CA SER A 4 13.75 -7.62 5.94
C SER A 4 12.87 -7.10 7.06
N SER A 5 11.83 -7.86 7.42
CA SER A 5 11.11 -7.64 8.66
C SER A 5 11.77 -8.41 9.79
N SER A 6 11.89 -7.73 10.93
CA SER A 6 12.23 -8.22 12.27
C SER A 6 13.72 -8.51 12.58
N ARG A 7 14.20 -7.81 13.63
CA ARG A 7 15.15 -8.36 14.60
C ARG A 7 14.46 -8.34 15.96
N SER A 8 14.21 -9.51 16.52
CA SER A 8 13.61 -9.66 17.86
C SER A 8 14.61 -9.16 18.91
N GLY A 9 14.27 -8.10 19.65
CA GLY A 9 15.04 -7.65 20.81
C GLY A 9 14.66 -8.48 22.05
N THR A 10 15.64 -9.05 22.76
CA THR A 10 15.41 -9.83 23.98
C THR A 10 15.79 -9.04 25.23
N LEU A 11 14.85 -8.25 25.76
CA LEU A 11 14.84 -7.97 27.20
C LEU A 11 14.08 -9.14 27.84
N LYS A 12 14.78 -10.04 28.51
CA LYS A 12 14.37 -11.39 28.97
C LYS A 12 13.03 -11.45 29.73
N SER A 13 11.92 -11.25 29.02
CA SER A 13 10.52 -11.60 29.34
C SER A 13 9.58 -10.90 28.38
N ALA A 14 9.96 -9.80 27.73
CA ALA A 14 9.12 -9.06 26.79
C ALA A 14 9.69 -9.10 25.35
N GLY A 15 8.81 -9.01 24.35
CA GLY A 15 9.18 -9.00 22.94
C GLY A 15 8.47 -7.88 22.19
N TYR A 16 9.15 -7.28 21.22
CA TYR A 16 8.57 -6.33 20.27
C TYR A 16 9.09 -6.62 18.86
N GLU A 17 8.29 -6.28 17.86
CA GLU A 17 8.73 -6.31 16.47
C GLU A 17 9.31 -4.95 16.08
N ALA A 18 10.55 -4.97 15.60
CA ALA A 18 11.23 -3.79 15.09
C ALA A 18 11.16 -3.76 13.57
N GLY A 19 10.53 -2.74 13.02
CA GLY A 19 10.61 -2.37 11.61
C GLY A 19 11.97 -1.75 11.30
N ARG A 20 12.67 -2.31 10.30
CA ARG A 20 13.97 -1.81 9.85
C ARG A 20 13.95 -1.66 8.34
N PHE A 21 14.51 -0.56 7.86
CA PHE A 21 14.69 -0.27 6.45
C PHE A 21 16.18 -0.16 6.15
N GLN A 22 16.62 -0.76 5.06
CA GLN A 22 18.00 -0.69 4.60
C GLN A 22 18.04 -0.36 3.11
N GLU A 23 18.82 0.65 2.75
CA GLU A 23 19.24 0.87 1.36
C GLU A 23 20.56 0.13 1.14
N ILE A 24 20.58 -0.73 0.14
CA ILE A 24 21.73 -1.58 -0.18
C ILE A 24 22.04 -1.40 -1.66
N ASP A 25 23.30 -1.16 -1.97
CA ASP A 25 23.81 -1.22 -3.32
C ASP A 25 23.76 -2.68 -3.80
N ILE A 26 22.97 -2.96 -4.84
CA ILE A 26 22.72 -4.33 -5.29
C ILE A 26 23.97 -4.98 -5.90
N ALA A 27 24.84 -4.19 -6.54
CA ALA A 27 26.01 -4.72 -7.23
C ALA A 27 27.14 -5.11 -6.26
N THR A 28 27.31 -4.34 -5.20
CA THR A 28 28.41 -4.47 -4.22
C THR A 28 27.98 -5.12 -2.92
N GLY A 29 26.69 -5.08 -2.59
CA GLY A 29 26.16 -5.49 -1.28
C GLY A 29 26.42 -4.47 -0.16
N ASN A 30 26.95 -3.29 -0.49
CA ASN A 30 27.24 -2.26 0.51
C ASN A 30 25.95 -1.68 1.10
N LEU A 31 25.92 -1.56 2.43
CA LEU A 31 24.87 -0.84 3.15
C LEU A 31 25.07 0.66 2.94
N LEU A 32 24.11 1.31 2.29
CA LEU A 32 24.11 2.74 2.00
C LEU A 32 23.36 3.53 3.06
N PHE A 33 22.27 2.95 3.60
CA PHE A 33 21.45 3.58 4.62
C PHE A 33 20.82 2.52 5.52
N ASP A 34 20.67 2.84 6.81
CA ASP A 34 20.10 1.96 7.81
C ASP A 34 19.20 2.78 8.73
N TRP A 35 17.93 2.39 8.80
CA TRP A 35 16.95 3.03 9.65
C TRP A 35 16.18 1.98 10.43
N ASN A 36 16.00 2.21 11.72
CA ASN A 36 15.33 1.30 12.63
C ASN A 36 14.28 2.07 13.42
N CYS A 37 13.05 1.58 13.46
CA CYS A 37 11.97 2.28 14.13
C CYS A 37 12.25 2.46 15.63
N LEU A 38 12.95 1.54 16.29
CA LEU A 38 13.27 1.66 17.73
C LEU A 38 14.14 2.87 18.07
N ASP A 39 14.92 3.35 17.10
CA ASP A 39 15.80 4.51 17.28
C ASP A 39 15.06 5.83 16.98
N ASN A 40 13.86 5.76 16.40
CA ASN A 40 13.18 6.91 15.78
C ASN A 40 11.71 7.10 16.20
N VAL A 41 11.05 6.06 16.71
CA VAL A 41 9.61 6.04 17.01
C VAL A 41 9.40 5.33 18.34
N HIS A 42 8.74 5.99 19.29
CA HIS A 42 8.47 5.41 20.58
C HIS A 42 7.32 4.39 20.52
N LEU A 43 7.41 3.34 21.34
CA LEU A 43 6.39 2.29 21.42
C LEU A 43 4.98 2.83 21.75
N ASN A 44 4.91 3.94 22.50
CA ASN A 44 3.65 4.57 22.91
C ASN A 44 3.00 5.44 21.81
N GLU A 45 3.66 5.63 20.67
CA GLU A 45 3.07 6.28 19.49
C GLU A 45 2.15 5.33 18.70
N SER A 46 2.20 4.02 19.01
CA SER A 46 1.28 3.06 18.44
C SER A 46 -0.14 3.30 18.93
N TYR A 47 -1.08 3.39 17.99
CA TYR A 47 -2.52 3.37 18.26
C TYR A 47 -3.03 1.96 18.58
N ILE A 48 -2.26 0.93 18.20
CA ILE A 48 -2.55 -0.45 18.56
C ILE A 48 -2.05 -0.71 19.98
N GLN A 49 -2.93 -1.13 20.87
CA GLN A 49 -2.57 -1.42 22.26
C GLN A 49 -1.83 -2.76 22.38
N ILE A 50 -0.91 -2.85 23.35
CA ILE A 50 -0.30 -4.11 23.77
C ILE A 50 -1.36 -5.07 24.34
N ASN A 51 -1.15 -6.39 24.24
CA ASN A 51 -2.13 -7.42 24.63
C ASN A 51 -3.40 -7.45 23.77
N THR A 52 -3.27 -7.05 22.51
CA THR A 52 -4.32 -7.22 21.49
C THR A 52 -3.90 -8.31 20.48
N THR A 53 -4.62 -8.41 19.37
CA THR A 53 -4.32 -9.33 18.25
C THR A 53 -2.94 -9.13 17.63
N ASN A 54 -2.28 -8.00 17.89
CA ASN A 54 -0.98 -7.62 17.33
C ASN A 54 0.19 -7.88 18.28
N GLY A 55 0.04 -8.92 19.11
CA GLY A 55 1.04 -9.38 20.03
C GLY A 55 0.83 -8.90 21.46
N SER A 56 1.07 -9.82 22.39
CA SER A 56 1.02 -9.52 23.83
C SER A 56 2.22 -8.71 24.31
N GLY A 57 3.33 -8.77 23.58
CA GLY A 57 4.62 -8.24 24.02
C GLY A 57 5.16 -8.90 25.29
N ALA A 58 4.44 -9.86 25.87
CA ALA A 58 4.76 -10.53 27.12
C ALA A 58 5.71 -11.72 26.95
N ASN A 59 6.10 -12.06 25.71
CA ASN A 59 7.17 -13.00 25.41
C ASN A 59 7.59 -12.87 23.93
N PRO A 60 8.79 -13.37 23.55
CA PRO A 60 9.28 -13.33 22.16
C PRO A 60 8.44 -14.12 21.15
N GLY A 61 7.60 -15.06 21.59
CA GLY A 61 6.69 -15.81 20.71
C GLY A 61 5.40 -15.04 20.36
N SER A 62 5.15 -13.92 21.03
CA SER A 62 4.04 -13.01 20.76
C SER A 62 4.54 -11.57 20.90
N PRO A 63 5.52 -11.16 20.07
CA PRO A 63 6.12 -9.85 20.16
C PRO A 63 5.08 -8.77 19.82
N TYR A 64 5.15 -7.64 20.50
CA TYR A 64 4.28 -6.50 20.23
C TYR A 64 4.68 -5.83 18.91
N ASP A 65 3.81 -5.91 17.91
CA ASP A 65 3.95 -5.25 16.62
C ASP A 65 3.40 -3.83 16.70
N TYR A 66 4.23 -2.90 17.16
CA TYR A 66 3.82 -1.53 17.47
C TYR A 66 3.93 -0.57 16.28
N PHE A 67 4.81 -0.85 15.32
CA PHE A 67 5.08 0.06 14.20
C PHE A 67 4.50 -0.45 12.90
N HIS A 68 4.71 -1.74 12.60
CA HIS A 68 4.27 -2.41 11.37
C HIS A 68 4.65 -1.62 10.10
N ILE A 69 5.95 -1.62 9.76
CA ILE A 69 6.43 -0.98 8.53
C ILE A 69 5.81 -1.66 7.31
N ASN A 70 5.14 -0.90 6.46
CA ASN A 70 4.45 -1.45 5.28
C ASN A 70 4.69 -0.68 3.97
N MET A 71 5.39 0.45 4.05
CA MET A 71 5.80 1.20 2.86
C MET A 71 7.03 2.07 3.15
N ILE A 72 7.92 2.14 2.16
CA ILE A 72 9.02 3.10 2.09
C ILE A 72 9.00 3.70 0.69
N ASP A 73 9.16 5.02 0.60
CA ASP A 73 9.37 5.73 -0.65
C ASP A 73 10.52 6.73 -0.50
N LYS A 74 11.18 7.08 -1.60
CA LYS A 74 12.32 8.03 -1.61
C LYS A 74 12.04 9.12 -2.63
N ASP A 75 12.16 10.38 -2.23
CA ASP A 75 12.05 11.50 -3.17
C ASP A 75 13.36 11.71 -3.96
N ASP A 76 13.32 12.61 -4.94
CA ASP A 76 14.49 12.94 -5.77
C ASP A 76 15.59 13.68 -5.00
N SER A 77 15.28 14.21 -3.81
CA SER A 77 16.24 14.84 -2.90
C SER A 77 16.91 13.83 -1.96
N GLY A 78 16.47 12.57 -1.99
CA GLY A 78 16.96 11.48 -1.17
C GLY A 78 16.31 11.34 0.20
N ASN A 79 15.22 12.06 0.48
CA ASN A 79 14.45 11.92 1.71
C ASN A 79 13.57 10.67 1.66
N TYR A 80 13.56 9.91 2.76
CA TYR A 80 12.71 8.75 2.90
C TYR A 80 11.37 9.10 3.56
N LEU A 81 10.29 8.62 2.93
CA LEU A 81 8.97 8.52 3.53
C LEU A 81 8.78 7.08 4.00
N ILE A 82 8.51 6.90 5.30
CA ILE A 82 8.33 5.57 5.91
C ILE A 82 6.94 5.52 6.52
N SER A 83 6.15 4.53 6.14
CA SER A 83 4.82 4.29 6.69
C SER A 83 4.86 3.22 7.78
N GLY A 84 4.46 3.61 8.99
CA GLY A 84 4.10 2.72 10.08
C GLY A 84 2.58 2.56 10.14
N ARG A 85 2.08 1.35 9.87
CA ARG A 85 0.63 1.09 9.85
C ARG A 85 -0.01 1.34 11.20
N HIS A 86 0.68 1.06 12.29
CA HIS A 86 0.10 1.10 13.65
C HIS A 86 0.27 2.43 14.37
N THR A 87 1.08 3.34 13.83
CA THR A 87 1.28 4.69 14.37
C THR A 87 0.41 5.74 13.69
N ASN A 88 -0.35 5.40 12.64
CA ASN A 88 -1.26 6.30 11.91
C ASN A 88 -0.65 7.68 11.59
N THR A 89 0.67 7.75 11.40
CA THR A 89 1.37 9.02 11.35
C THR A 89 2.30 9.08 10.15
N VAL A 90 2.30 10.26 9.55
CA VAL A 90 3.48 10.87 8.94
C VAL A 90 3.80 11.99 9.93
N ASN A 91 5.00 12.07 10.51
CA ASN A 91 5.42 12.97 11.62
C ASN A 91 4.98 14.46 11.55
N TRP A 92 3.68 14.75 11.61
CA TRP A 92 3.05 15.99 11.19
C TRP A 92 1.72 16.18 11.93
N GLN A 93 1.35 17.43 12.20
CA GLN A 93 0.01 17.76 12.65
C GLN A 93 -0.97 17.62 11.49
N VAL A 94 -1.71 16.51 11.47
CA VAL A 94 -2.67 16.21 10.41
C VAL A 94 -3.99 16.96 10.67
N ASP A 95 -4.47 17.69 9.68
CA ASP A 95 -5.77 18.37 9.75
C ASP A 95 -6.93 17.37 9.89
N ALA A 96 -8.07 17.83 10.44
CA ALA A 96 -9.22 16.97 10.71
C ALA A 96 -9.71 16.18 9.47
N ASN A 97 -9.70 16.80 8.30
CA ASN A 97 -10.13 16.16 7.05
C ASN A 97 -9.03 15.28 6.41
N ALA A 98 -7.77 15.47 6.84
CA ALA A 98 -6.62 14.73 6.35
C ALA A 98 -6.31 13.47 7.18
N GLN A 99 -7.03 13.26 8.29
CA GLN A 99 -6.83 12.10 9.17
C GLN A 99 -6.94 10.78 8.41
N PHE A 100 -6.03 9.86 8.65
CA PHE A 100 -5.99 8.51 8.08
C PHE A 100 -5.65 7.49 9.16
N GLN A 101 -6.01 6.23 8.93
CA GLN A 101 -5.76 5.16 9.90
C GLN A 101 -5.39 3.86 9.19
N LEU A 102 -4.40 3.16 9.73
CA LEU A 102 -3.97 1.83 9.32
C LEU A 102 -3.56 1.78 7.86
N GLN A 103 -3.03 2.90 7.37
CA GLN A 103 -2.80 3.22 5.98
C GLN A 103 -1.84 2.27 5.28
N HIS A 104 -1.98 2.19 3.97
CA HIS A 104 -1.04 1.55 3.06
C HIS A 104 -0.66 2.50 1.93
N ASP A 105 0.41 2.13 1.21
CA ASP A 105 0.88 2.78 -0.02
C ASP A 105 1.01 4.31 0.08
N VAL A 106 1.61 4.75 1.19
CA VAL A 106 2.02 6.15 1.33
C VAL A 106 3.21 6.41 0.40
N ARG A 107 3.06 7.32 -0.58
CA ARG A 107 4.07 7.61 -1.60
C ARG A 107 4.24 9.09 -1.83
N TRP A 108 5.42 9.49 -2.23
CA TRP A 108 5.62 10.81 -2.80
C TRP A 108 4.89 10.93 -4.13
N MET A 109 4.26 12.07 -4.37
CA MET A 109 3.80 12.36 -5.72
C MET A 109 5.00 12.66 -6.63
N PRO A 110 4.95 12.21 -7.90
CA PRO A 110 6.02 12.50 -8.84
C PRO A 110 6.24 14.01 -9.00
N ASN A 111 7.50 14.43 -9.01
CA ASN A 111 7.93 15.83 -9.17
C ASN A 111 7.43 16.77 -8.06
N THR A 112 7.12 16.24 -6.88
CA THR A 112 6.87 17.03 -5.66
C THR A 112 7.83 16.60 -4.56
N ASN A 113 7.99 17.46 -3.56
CA ASN A 113 8.76 17.17 -2.33
C ASN A 113 7.93 17.34 -1.06
N ASP A 114 6.63 17.60 -1.23
CA ASP A 114 5.74 18.01 -0.16
C ASP A 114 4.31 17.46 -0.36
N THR A 115 4.04 16.70 -1.43
CA THR A 115 2.72 16.07 -1.63
C THR A 115 2.86 14.55 -1.62
N ILE A 116 1.96 13.89 -0.90
CA ILE A 116 1.91 12.43 -0.82
C ILE A 116 0.55 11.89 -1.23
N THR A 117 0.55 10.66 -1.75
CA THR A 117 -0.65 9.83 -1.91
C THR A 117 -0.73 8.83 -0.77
N ILE A 118 -1.95 8.48 -0.35
CA ILE A 118 -2.19 7.49 0.70
C ILE A 118 -3.42 6.64 0.39
N PHE A 119 -3.34 5.35 0.69
CA PHE A 119 -4.52 4.49 0.82
C PHE A 119 -4.89 4.38 2.30
N ASP A 120 -6.02 4.98 2.67
CA ASP A 120 -6.52 5.03 4.05
C ASP A 120 -7.50 3.88 4.27
N ASN A 121 -7.07 2.86 5.01
CA ASN A 121 -7.83 1.65 5.26
C ASN A 121 -9.05 1.91 6.16
N GLY A 122 -8.88 2.67 7.25
CA GLY A 122 -9.97 3.05 8.16
C GLY A 122 -10.59 1.92 8.99
N SER A 123 -10.00 0.73 8.97
CA SER A 123 -10.57 -0.48 9.58
C SER A 123 -9.51 -1.48 10.02
N THR A 124 -9.74 -2.11 11.18
CA THR A 124 -9.00 -3.31 11.64
C THR A 124 -9.77 -4.62 11.39
N GLY A 125 -10.98 -4.55 10.84
CA GLY A 125 -11.93 -5.67 10.78
C GLY A 125 -12.76 -5.88 12.05
N PHE A 126 -12.24 -5.47 13.22
CA PHE A 126 -12.94 -5.52 14.51
C PHE A 126 -13.44 -4.13 14.96
N LEU A 127 -12.67 -3.10 14.61
CA LEU A 127 -13.00 -1.69 14.77
C LEU A 127 -12.98 -1.04 13.38
N ASN A 128 -14.15 -0.64 12.90
CA ASN A 128 -14.36 0.04 11.63
C ASN A 128 -14.73 1.49 11.92
N THR A 129 -13.78 2.40 11.74
CA THR A 129 -13.97 3.81 12.07
C THR A 129 -14.46 4.61 10.87
N LYS A 130 -14.14 4.17 9.64
CA LYS A 130 -14.58 4.77 8.37
C LYS A 130 -14.39 3.84 7.17
N LEU A 131 -15.03 4.19 6.06
CA LEU A 131 -14.82 3.56 4.75
C LEU A 131 -13.40 3.79 4.25
N SER A 132 -12.87 2.84 3.47
CA SER A 132 -11.56 3.03 2.86
C SER A 132 -11.61 4.11 1.79
N ARG A 133 -10.51 4.84 1.61
CA ARG A 133 -10.39 5.91 0.62
C ARG A 133 -8.97 6.03 0.10
N GLY A 134 -8.83 6.58 -1.10
CA GLY A 134 -7.60 7.20 -1.54
C GLY A 134 -7.58 8.65 -1.09
N ALA A 135 -6.41 9.19 -0.77
CA ALA A 135 -6.26 10.62 -0.54
C ALA A 135 -4.92 11.15 -1.07
N ILE A 136 -4.94 12.43 -1.44
CA ILE A 136 -3.76 13.24 -1.70
C ILE A 136 -3.62 14.21 -0.53
N ILE A 137 -2.46 14.21 0.11
CA ILE A 137 -2.17 15.03 1.29
C ILE A 137 -0.97 15.93 0.95
N GLN A 138 -1.11 17.21 1.26
CA GLN A 138 -0.04 18.19 1.20
C GLN A 138 0.60 18.31 2.59
N LEU A 139 1.92 18.21 2.64
CA LEU A 139 2.77 18.45 3.80
C LEU A 139 3.29 19.89 3.73
N HIS A 140 3.44 20.55 4.87
CA HIS A 140 3.86 21.96 4.98
C HIS A 140 5.10 22.14 5.88
N PRO A 141 6.34 21.87 5.39
CA PRO A 141 7.51 21.64 6.26
C PRO A 141 7.83 22.72 7.28
N THR A 142 7.49 23.97 6.94
CA THR A 142 7.72 25.12 7.80
C THR A 142 6.89 25.10 9.09
N ASN A 143 5.63 24.64 9.03
CA ASN A 143 4.70 24.67 10.17
C ASN A 143 4.39 23.27 10.72
N MET A 144 4.96 22.22 10.12
CA MET A 144 4.73 20.83 10.50
C MET A 144 3.24 20.43 10.46
N THR A 145 2.46 20.95 9.49
CA THR A 145 1.07 20.53 9.25
C THR A 145 0.87 19.71 7.98
N ALA A 146 -0.18 18.90 7.94
CA ALA A 146 -0.59 18.11 6.77
C ALA A 146 -2.08 18.33 6.44
N THR A 147 -2.39 18.71 5.21
CA THR A 147 -3.73 19.11 4.75
C THR A 147 -4.22 18.23 3.61
N LEU A 148 -5.53 17.95 3.57
CA LEU A 148 -6.14 17.18 2.48
C LEU A 148 -6.21 18.04 1.22
N VAL A 149 -5.66 17.53 0.12
CA VAL A 149 -5.80 18.15 -1.22
C VAL A 149 -7.01 17.58 -1.95
N GLN A 150 -7.12 16.25 -1.97
CA GLN A 150 -8.17 15.55 -2.70
C GLN A 150 -8.48 14.22 -2.02
N GLU A 151 -9.76 13.90 -1.92
CA GLU A 151 -10.25 12.58 -1.51
C GLU A 151 -10.78 11.80 -2.72
N TYR A 152 -10.54 10.50 -2.71
CA TYR A 152 -11.14 9.52 -3.60
C TYR A 152 -11.89 8.50 -2.75
N PRO A 153 -13.20 8.68 -2.52
CA PRO A 153 -13.98 7.72 -1.76
C PRO A 153 -14.01 6.37 -2.47
N ASN A 154 -14.04 5.28 -1.72
CA ASN A 154 -14.24 3.97 -2.32
C ASN A 154 -15.68 3.90 -2.91
N PRO A 155 -15.83 3.69 -4.23
CA PRO A 155 -17.13 3.73 -4.90
C PRO A 155 -18.08 2.63 -4.42
N ASP A 156 -17.54 1.51 -3.93
CA ASP A 156 -18.31 0.38 -3.42
C ASP A 156 -18.69 0.54 -1.94
N GLN A 157 -18.26 1.64 -1.30
CA GLN A 157 -18.51 1.94 0.10
C GLN A 157 -18.08 0.81 1.05
N ILE A 158 -16.94 0.21 0.77
CA ILE A 158 -16.38 -0.88 1.58
C ILE A 158 -15.23 -0.43 2.47
N THR A 159 -14.92 -1.28 3.44
CA THR A 159 -13.72 -1.19 4.27
C THR A 159 -12.72 -2.25 3.84
N SER A 160 -11.44 -1.90 3.84
CA SER A 160 -10.33 -2.80 3.63
C SER A 160 -9.53 -2.90 4.92
N GLN A 161 -9.57 -4.06 5.56
CA GLN A 161 -8.96 -4.28 6.87
C GLN A 161 -7.43 -4.21 6.82
N SER A 162 -6.82 -4.53 5.68
CA SER A 162 -5.39 -4.49 5.47
C SER A 162 -5.06 -4.40 3.98
N GLN A 163 -3.81 -4.05 3.67
CA GLN A 163 -3.28 -4.02 2.31
C GLN A 163 -4.01 -2.98 1.44
N GLY A 164 -3.85 -3.08 0.11
CA GLY A 164 -4.39 -2.14 -0.85
C GLY A 164 -3.41 -1.02 -1.18
N ASN A 165 -3.73 -0.30 -2.26
CA ASN A 165 -2.96 0.82 -2.75
C ASN A 165 -3.83 1.77 -3.57
N ILE A 166 -3.24 2.92 -3.88
CA ILE A 166 -3.74 3.79 -4.93
C ILE A 166 -2.72 3.94 -6.05
N GLU A 167 -3.19 4.29 -7.24
CA GLU A 167 -2.32 4.64 -8.37
C GLU A 167 -2.93 5.81 -9.11
N ILE A 168 -2.18 6.92 -9.19
CA ILE A 168 -2.57 8.08 -9.99
C ILE A 168 -2.47 7.70 -11.46
N LEU A 169 -3.58 7.87 -12.19
CA LEU A 169 -3.66 7.73 -13.64
C LEU A 169 -3.94 9.12 -14.25
N PRO A 170 -3.66 9.36 -15.54
CA PRO A 170 -3.77 10.70 -16.15
C PRO A 170 -5.11 11.42 -15.93
N ASN A 171 -6.22 10.68 -15.80
CA ASN A 171 -7.57 11.23 -15.59
C ASN A 171 -8.38 10.44 -14.53
N ALA A 172 -7.72 9.62 -13.71
CA ALA A 172 -8.40 8.75 -12.76
C ALA A 172 -7.47 8.38 -11.59
N MET A 173 -8.05 7.79 -10.56
CA MET A 173 -7.30 7.12 -9.49
C MET A 173 -7.72 5.65 -9.51
N LEU A 174 -6.76 4.75 -9.57
CA LEU A 174 -7.01 3.35 -9.25
C LEU A 174 -7.04 3.22 -7.73
N LEU A 175 -8.07 2.57 -7.19
CA LEU A 175 -8.09 2.12 -5.80
C LEU A 175 -8.12 0.60 -5.83
N SER A 176 -7.18 -0.04 -5.14
CA SER A 176 -7.17 -1.48 -4.93
C SER A 176 -7.43 -1.78 -3.47
N THR A 177 -8.43 -2.60 -3.18
CA THR A 177 -8.68 -3.10 -1.82
C THR A 177 -8.09 -4.50 -1.65
N GLY A 178 -7.40 -4.74 -0.55
CA GLY A 178 -6.75 -6.02 -0.33
C GLY A 178 -7.67 -7.17 0.05
N THR A 179 -8.89 -6.84 0.47
CA THR A 179 -10.01 -7.75 0.63
C THR A 179 -10.82 -7.80 -0.66
N GLU A 180 -11.05 -9.01 -1.18
CA GLU A 180 -11.82 -9.33 -2.39
C GLU A 180 -11.27 -8.81 -3.74
N GLY A 181 -10.04 -8.28 -3.77
CA GLY A 181 -9.33 -7.97 -5.03
C GLY A 181 -10.11 -7.03 -5.95
N ILE A 182 -10.64 -5.94 -5.39
CA ILE A 182 -11.40 -4.95 -6.16
C ILE A 182 -10.40 -3.95 -6.73
N LEU A 183 -10.24 -4.00 -8.05
CA LEU A 183 -9.63 -2.96 -8.88
C LEU A 183 -10.77 -2.14 -9.47
N TYR A 184 -10.63 -0.82 -9.54
CA TYR A 184 -11.60 0.03 -10.23
C TYR A 184 -11.84 -0.51 -11.67
N HIS A 185 -13.08 -0.95 -11.95
CA HIS A 185 -13.57 -1.67 -13.15
C HIS A 185 -13.12 -3.13 -13.39
N ALA A 186 -12.50 -3.81 -12.42
CA ALA A 186 -12.31 -5.25 -12.47
C ALA A 186 -12.43 -5.84 -11.05
N ARG A 187 -13.53 -6.56 -10.78
CA ARG A 187 -13.55 -7.48 -9.64
C ARG A 187 -12.76 -8.70 -10.06
N SER A 188 -11.68 -9.03 -9.36
CA SER A 188 -11.14 -10.38 -9.50
C SER A 188 -12.19 -11.32 -8.93
N SER A 189 -12.67 -12.28 -9.72
CA SER A 189 -13.51 -13.38 -9.24
C SER A 189 -12.63 -14.37 -8.46
N ALA A 190 -12.06 -13.87 -7.37
CA ALA A 190 -11.22 -14.67 -6.50
C ALA A 190 -12.11 -15.37 -5.47
N ASP A 191 -11.78 -16.62 -5.16
CA ASP A 191 -12.53 -17.40 -4.17
C ASP A 191 -12.52 -16.70 -2.80
N GLN A 192 -13.55 -16.98 -2.01
CA GLN A 192 -13.70 -16.46 -0.66
C GLN A 192 -12.43 -16.76 0.16
N GLY A 193 -11.82 -15.71 0.73
CA GLY A 193 -10.55 -15.81 1.48
C GLY A 193 -9.30 -15.47 0.68
N THR A 194 -9.40 -15.23 -0.64
CA THR A 194 -8.28 -14.71 -1.43
C THR A 194 -8.04 -13.24 -1.10
N MET A 195 -6.76 -12.88 -0.91
CA MET A 195 -6.32 -11.50 -0.69
C MET A 195 -5.42 -11.06 -1.83
N SER A 196 -5.46 -9.77 -2.16
CA SER A 196 -4.52 -9.13 -3.07
C SER A 196 -3.74 -8.07 -2.31
N TYR A 197 -2.41 -8.07 -2.38
CA TYR A 197 -1.65 -7.09 -1.61
C TYR A 197 -1.74 -5.69 -2.21
N ARG A 198 -1.47 -5.59 -3.51
CA ARG A 198 -1.53 -4.36 -4.30
C ARG A 198 -1.87 -4.71 -5.73
N ALA A 199 -2.39 -3.74 -6.47
CA ALA A 199 -2.62 -3.88 -7.88
C ALA A 199 -2.27 -2.59 -8.63
N PHE A 200 -1.72 -2.77 -9.83
CA PHE A 200 -1.19 -1.69 -10.66
C PHE A 200 -1.68 -1.86 -12.09
N ARG A 201 -1.89 -0.73 -12.78
CA ARG A 201 -2.25 -0.67 -14.18
C ARG A 201 -1.03 -0.30 -14.99
N SER A 202 -0.51 -1.27 -15.74
CA SER A 202 0.57 -1.02 -16.70
C SER A 202 0.07 -1.10 -18.14
N ASN A 203 0.68 -0.33 -19.03
CA ASN A 203 0.48 -0.54 -20.46
C ASN A 203 1.20 -1.82 -20.87
N TRP A 204 0.47 -2.80 -21.38
CA TRP A 204 1.02 -4.08 -21.78
C TRP A 204 0.36 -4.56 -23.05
N THR A 205 1.15 -5.24 -23.90
CA THR A 205 0.67 -5.91 -25.09
C THR A 205 1.11 -7.37 -25.02
N GLY A 206 0.14 -8.27 -24.94
CA GLY A 206 0.37 -9.70 -25.03
C GLY A 206 0.48 -10.14 -26.48
N THR A 207 1.60 -10.78 -26.82
CA THR A 207 1.71 -11.52 -28.07
C THR A 207 1.44 -12.99 -27.75
N ALA A 208 0.31 -13.52 -28.21
CA ALA A 208 0.04 -14.94 -28.08
C ALA A 208 1.08 -15.71 -28.92
N LEU A 209 2.01 -16.40 -28.25
CA LEU A 209 3.05 -17.16 -28.94
C LEU A 209 2.52 -18.48 -29.55
N ARG A 210 1.34 -18.94 -29.12
CA ARG A 210 0.78 -20.26 -29.48
C ARG A 210 -0.72 -20.31 -29.72
N GLU A 211 -1.48 -19.25 -29.41
CA GLU A 211 -2.90 -19.21 -29.75
C GLU A 211 -3.04 -18.60 -31.14
N ILE A 212 -3.37 -19.46 -32.12
CA ILE A 212 -3.96 -19.00 -33.37
C ILE A 212 -5.31 -18.37 -32.98
N PRO A 213 -5.69 -17.18 -33.49
CA PRO A 213 -6.95 -16.57 -33.15
C PRO A 213 -8.08 -17.60 -33.29
N ALA A 214 -8.82 -17.83 -32.20
CA ALA A 214 -9.94 -18.76 -32.21
C ALA A 214 -11.05 -18.34 -33.19
N ILE A 215 -10.95 -17.14 -33.78
CA ILE A 215 -11.84 -16.64 -34.82
C ILE A 215 -11.01 -15.94 -35.91
N TYR A 216 -11.13 -16.44 -37.14
CA TYR A 216 -10.69 -15.73 -38.34
C TYR A 216 -11.87 -15.65 -39.32
N ALA A 217 -12.13 -14.45 -39.85
CA ALA A 217 -13.20 -14.22 -40.82
C ALA A 217 -12.59 -13.79 -42.16
N THR A 218 -13.01 -14.45 -43.23
CA THR A 218 -12.65 -14.05 -44.60
C THR A 218 -13.90 -13.74 -45.39
N THR A 219 -13.84 -12.67 -46.17
CA THR A 219 -14.84 -12.37 -47.18
C THR A 219 -14.15 -12.37 -48.54
N PRO A 220 -14.40 -13.37 -49.40
CA PRO A 220 -13.91 -13.34 -50.78
C PRO A 220 -14.38 -12.06 -51.47
N SER A 221 -13.54 -11.46 -52.32
CA SER A 221 -13.78 -10.13 -52.91
C SER A 221 -15.10 -9.98 -53.69
N ASN A 222 -15.74 -11.10 -54.07
CA ASN A 222 -16.98 -11.14 -54.85
C ASN A 222 -18.17 -11.75 -54.07
N SER A 223 -18.12 -11.76 -52.73
CA SER A 223 -19.17 -12.34 -51.88
C SER A 223 -19.62 -11.33 -50.81
N SER A 224 -20.93 -11.27 -50.54
CA SER A 224 -21.48 -10.57 -49.37
C SER A 224 -21.56 -11.46 -48.12
N ILE A 225 -21.11 -12.72 -48.23
CA ILE A 225 -21.11 -13.71 -47.16
C ILE A 225 -19.69 -13.84 -46.62
N SER A 226 -19.54 -13.59 -45.32
CA SER A 226 -18.31 -13.83 -44.56
C SER A 226 -18.32 -15.25 -44.01
N THR A 227 -17.25 -16.00 -44.25
CA THR A 227 -17.04 -17.31 -43.62
C THR A 227 -16.24 -17.11 -42.34
N VAL A 228 -16.75 -17.65 -41.24
CA VAL A 228 -16.13 -17.58 -39.91
C VAL A 228 -15.59 -18.97 -39.58
N PHE A 229 -14.29 -19.05 -39.31
CA PHE A 229 -13.65 -20.27 -38.80
C PHE A 229 -13.46 -20.11 -37.30
N MET A 230 -13.91 -21.11 -36.54
CA MET A 230 -13.73 -21.19 -35.09
C MET A 230 -13.03 -22.50 -34.71
N SER A 231 -12.06 -22.42 -33.79
CA SER A 231 -11.37 -23.59 -33.20
C SER A 231 -11.99 -23.98 -31.87
#